data_AF-A0A354HQE9-F1
#
_entry.id   AF-A0A354HQE9-F1
#
_cell.length_a   1.000
_cell.length_b   1.000
_cell.length_c   1.000
_cell.angle_alpha   90.00
_cell.angle_beta   90.00
_cell.angle_gamma   90.00
#
_symmetry.space_group_name_H-M   'P 1'
#
loop_
_entity.id
_entity.type
_entity.pdbx_description
1 polymer ?
#
loop_
_entity_poly.entity_id
_entity_poly.type
_entity_poly.pdbx_seq_one_letter_code
_entity_poly.pdbx_strand_id
1 'polypeptide(L)'
;EGNARKNGWNRKREKYIRNLCRRITQQPRWEHIISIELAEPRQTTCLTILILKELGLTPVFRELVPLLQRDPFDMDMLKHLLIDNSETYLDAAAEYLELLLPKEVLEENPQNIPEDKLTPLHKPDIWLVYLLKAMRKEKRYEESLFIKCLTGRFPDVRTEAARCLRAAYAQWSINVLPALKYACAIEPVKAIEDRLERMLDRARDNGMEKRYLDVSQFLITPSKSDVPILNTQIADAFHRDLTEVDGVLARGDTLCLIRETENRYDRLAILVTTTAGYVLGYVPRIENSIPAALMDGGEKLYAVLGYFDIEQSALEIQIRVHKP
;
A
#
# COMPACT_ATOMS: atom_id res chain seq x y z
N GLU A 1 -17.74 -24.19 -41.40
CA GLU A 1 -18.64 -24.02 -40.23
C GLU A 1 -17.86 -23.67 -38.94
N GLY A 2 -16.92 -22.74 -38.99
CA GLY A 2 -16.03 -22.47 -37.85
C GLY A 2 -16.36 -21.17 -37.12
N ASN A 3 -16.33 -21.22 -35.78
CA ASN A 3 -16.44 -20.12 -34.79
C ASN A 3 -17.85 -19.72 -34.31
N ALA A 4 -18.66 -20.68 -33.86
CA ALA A 4 -19.62 -20.38 -32.80
C ALA A 4 -18.86 -20.29 -31.47
N ARG A 5 -18.76 -19.09 -30.89
CA ARG A 5 -18.25 -18.90 -29.51
C ARG A 5 -19.25 -19.49 -28.51
N LYS A 6 -18.85 -19.73 -27.25
CA LYS A 6 -19.64 -20.41 -26.18
C LYS A 6 -21.10 -19.92 -26.02
N ASN A 7 -21.39 -18.69 -26.45
CA ASN A 7 -22.69 -18.02 -26.43
C ASN A 7 -23.52 -18.20 -27.73
N GLY A 8 -23.09 -19.02 -28.68
CA GLY A 8 -23.81 -19.29 -29.95
C GLY A 8 -23.82 -18.12 -30.93
N TRP A 9 -23.10 -17.03 -30.64
CA TRP A 9 -23.09 -15.82 -31.48
C TRP A 9 -21.92 -15.83 -32.47
N ASN A 10 -22.19 -15.40 -33.70
CA ASN A 10 -21.14 -15.09 -34.65
C ASN A 10 -20.53 -13.70 -34.36
N ARG A 11 -19.28 -13.46 -34.81
CA ARG A 11 -18.55 -12.19 -34.55
C ARG A 11 -19.31 -10.95 -35.03
N LYS A 12 -20.09 -11.06 -36.12
CA LYS A 12 -20.89 -9.95 -36.66
C LYS A 12 -22.02 -9.57 -35.69
N ARG A 13 -22.74 -10.55 -35.16
CA ARG A 13 -23.82 -10.36 -34.17
C ARG A 13 -23.27 -9.77 -32.87
N GLU A 14 -22.14 -10.26 -32.37
CA GLU A 14 -21.50 -9.72 -31.17
C GLU A 14 -21.10 -8.24 -31.36
N LYS A 15 -20.48 -7.89 -32.49
CA LYS A 15 -20.14 -6.50 -32.81
C LYS A 15 -21.38 -5.62 -32.93
N TYR A 16 -22.45 -6.13 -33.55
CA TYR A 16 -23.73 -5.41 -33.66
C TYR A 16 -24.36 -5.13 -32.29
N ILE A 17 -24.48 -6.16 -31.43
CA ILE A 17 -25.04 -6.01 -30.09
C ILE A 17 -24.19 -5.04 -29.26
N ARG A 18 -22.85 -5.15 -29.30
CA ARG A 18 -21.95 -4.20 -28.62
C ARG A 18 -22.19 -2.76 -29.07
N ASN A 19 -22.33 -2.53 -30.38
CA ASN A 19 -22.60 -1.20 -30.91
C ASN A 19 -24.02 -0.69 -30.55
N LEU A 20 -25.01 -1.59 -30.48
CA LEU A 20 -26.35 -1.24 -30.03
C LEU A 20 -26.36 -0.85 -28.55
N CYS A 21 -25.74 -1.67 -27.69
CA CYS A 21 -25.58 -1.36 -26.27
C CYS A 21 -24.87 -0.02 -26.08
N ARG A 22 -23.76 0.22 -26.80
CA ARG A 22 -23.05 1.51 -26.75
C ARG A 22 -23.94 2.69 -27.15
N ARG A 23 -24.72 2.56 -28.23
CA ARG A 23 -25.68 3.61 -28.63
C ARG A 23 -26.79 3.84 -27.62
N ILE A 24 -27.19 2.80 -26.89
CA ILE A 24 -28.18 2.94 -25.83
C ILE A 24 -27.52 3.63 -24.64
N THR A 25 -26.38 3.16 -24.14
CA THR A 25 -25.74 3.68 -22.91
C THR A 25 -25.16 5.08 -23.04
N GLN A 26 -24.84 5.54 -24.26
CA GLN A 26 -24.34 6.90 -24.51
C GLN A 26 -25.43 7.97 -24.64
N GLN A 27 -26.69 7.65 -24.37
CA GLN A 27 -27.78 8.64 -24.47
C GLN A 27 -27.75 9.60 -23.28
N PRO A 28 -27.82 10.93 -23.48
CA PRO A 28 -27.80 11.92 -22.40
C PRO A 28 -28.90 11.74 -21.35
N ARG A 29 -30.00 11.08 -21.72
CA ARG A 29 -31.10 10.76 -20.78
C ARG A 29 -30.63 9.99 -19.55
N TRP A 30 -29.54 9.23 -19.63
CA TRP A 30 -29.03 8.46 -18.50
C TRP A 30 -28.41 9.34 -17.42
N GLU A 31 -27.83 10.49 -17.79
CA GLU A 31 -27.36 11.48 -16.82
C GLU A 31 -28.54 12.03 -16.01
N HIS A 32 -29.65 12.35 -16.67
CA HIS A 32 -30.86 12.80 -15.98
C HIS A 32 -31.45 11.71 -15.07
N ILE A 33 -31.51 10.46 -15.56
CA ILE A 33 -32.02 9.33 -14.79
C ILE A 33 -31.14 9.08 -13.55
N ILE A 34 -29.82 9.10 -13.69
CA ILE A 34 -28.92 8.88 -12.56
C ILE A 34 -28.98 10.04 -11.57
N SER A 35 -29.17 11.29 -12.01
CA SER A 35 -29.42 12.41 -11.10
C SER A 35 -30.69 12.25 -10.28
N ILE A 36 -31.79 11.77 -10.89
CA ILE A 36 -33.02 11.45 -10.16
C ILE A 36 -32.78 10.31 -9.16
N GLU A 37 -32.07 9.27 -9.59
CA GLU A 37 -31.74 8.12 -8.74
C GLU A 37 -30.84 8.50 -7.56
N LEU A 38 -29.90 9.43 -7.74
CA LEU A 38 -29.08 9.95 -6.65
C LEU A 38 -29.88 10.80 -5.67
N ALA A 39 -30.83 11.59 -6.16
CA ALA A 39 -31.69 12.42 -5.31
C ALA A 39 -32.70 11.60 -4.49
N GLU A 40 -33.26 10.55 -5.08
CA GLU A 40 -34.23 9.66 -4.43
C GLU A 40 -33.90 8.18 -4.75
N PRO A 41 -32.97 7.56 -3.98
CA PRO A 41 -32.48 6.22 -4.31
C PRO A 41 -33.53 5.12 -4.17
N ARG A 42 -33.78 4.41 -5.27
CA ARG A 42 -34.72 3.27 -5.36
C ARG A 42 -34.01 1.97 -5.74
N GLN A 43 -32.87 2.04 -6.40
CA GLN A 43 -32.03 0.92 -6.79
C GLN A 43 -30.98 0.58 -5.73
N THR A 44 -30.20 -0.48 -5.96
CA THR A 44 -29.09 -0.84 -5.08
C THR A 44 -27.90 0.10 -5.28
N THR A 45 -27.16 0.38 -4.21
CA THR A 45 -25.96 1.24 -4.25
C THR A 45 -24.95 0.75 -5.30
N CYS A 46 -24.69 -0.57 -5.35
CA CYS A 46 -23.80 -1.17 -6.33
C CYS A 46 -24.19 -0.88 -7.79
N LEU A 47 -25.49 -0.89 -8.11
CA LEU A 47 -25.97 -0.62 -9.47
C LEU A 47 -25.81 0.86 -9.81
N THR A 48 -26.15 1.75 -8.88
CA THR A 48 -25.98 3.20 -9.05
C THR A 48 -24.51 3.57 -9.27
N ILE A 49 -23.60 3.06 -8.45
CA ILE A 49 -22.15 3.28 -8.59
C ILE A 49 -21.62 2.71 -9.91
N LEU A 50 -22.09 1.51 -10.31
CA LEU A 50 -21.71 0.92 -11.58
C LEU A 50 -22.11 1.83 -12.76
N ILE A 51 -23.32 2.38 -12.75
CA ILE A 51 -23.79 3.28 -13.80
C ILE A 51 -22.98 4.58 -13.81
N LEU A 52 -22.70 5.19 -12.64
CA LEU A 52 -21.84 6.38 -12.56
C LEU A 52 -20.47 6.13 -13.20
N LYS A 53 -19.87 4.98 -12.89
CA LYS A 53 -18.58 4.58 -13.47
C LYS A 53 -18.65 4.38 -15.00
N GLU A 54 -19.69 3.72 -15.51
CA GLU A 54 -19.87 3.51 -16.94
C GLU A 54 -20.14 4.80 -17.72
N LEU A 55 -20.79 5.78 -17.07
CA LEU A 55 -21.01 7.12 -17.63
C LEU A 55 -19.82 8.06 -17.43
N GLY A 56 -18.82 7.68 -16.62
CA GLY A 56 -17.67 8.53 -16.29
C GLY A 56 -18.05 9.76 -15.45
N LEU A 57 -19.09 9.64 -14.63
CA LEU A 57 -19.58 10.70 -13.77
C LEU A 57 -18.99 10.60 -12.36
N THR A 58 -18.47 11.72 -11.86
CA THR A 58 -17.95 11.88 -10.49
C THR A 58 -18.80 12.92 -9.76
N PRO A 59 -19.94 12.52 -9.17
CA PRO A 59 -20.85 13.45 -8.49
C PRO A 59 -20.17 14.08 -7.27
N VAL A 60 -20.63 15.25 -6.83
CA VAL A 60 -20.10 15.84 -5.59
C VAL A 60 -20.59 15.04 -4.39
N PHE A 61 -19.83 15.00 -3.29
CA PHE A 61 -20.15 14.15 -2.12
C PHE A 61 -21.60 14.32 -1.61
N ARG A 62 -22.12 15.56 -1.59
CA ARG A 62 -23.52 15.84 -1.17
C ARG A 62 -24.58 15.10 -1.98
N GLU A 63 -24.32 14.79 -3.25
CA GLU A 63 -25.23 14.06 -4.13
C GLU A 63 -25.24 12.55 -3.82
N LEU A 64 -24.21 12.06 -3.10
CA LEU A 64 -24.09 10.68 -2.66
C LEU A 64 -24.69 10.46 -1.26
N VAL A 65 -24.95 11.53 -0.50
CA VAL A 65 -25.52 11.46 0.86
C VAL A 65 -26.84 10.67 0.92
N PRO A 66 -27.79 10.80 -0.03
CA PRO A 66 -29.02 10.00 0.01
C PRO A 66 -28.79 8.48 -0.03
N LEU A 67 -27.71 8.01 -0.68
CA LEU A 67 -27.32 6.60 -0.64
C LEU A 67 -26.84 6.21 0.76
N LEU A 68 -25.97 7.04 1.36
CA LEU A 68 -25.44 6.86 2.70
C LEU A 68 -26.51 6.98 3.80
N GLN A 69 -27.62 7.69 3.55
CA GLN A 69 -28.74 7.75 4.50
C GLN A 69 -29.48 6.40 4.64
N ARG A 70 -29.40 5.52 3.64
CA ARG A 70 -30.01 4.18 3.69
C ARG A 70 -29.16 3.19 4.49
N ASP A 71 -27.83 3.28 4.32
CA ASP A 71 -26.84 2.55 5.10
C ASP A 71 -25.60 3.45 5.29
N PRO A 72 -25.41 4.04 6.49
CA PRO A 72 -24.31 4.97 6.75
C PRO A 72 -22.92 4.37 6.55
N PHE A 73 -22.83 3.04 6.60
CA PHE A 73 -21.57 2.32 6.41
C PHE A 73 -21.68 1.32 5.25
N ASP A 74 -22.37 1.70 4.17
CA ASP A 74 -22.47 0.93 2.93
C ASP A 74 -21.09 0.58 2.34
N MET A 75 -20.86 -0.70 2.05
CA MET A 75 -19.54 -1.18 1.61
C MET A 75 -19.22 -0.84 0.15
N ASP A 76 -20.24 -0.68 -0.70
CA ASP A 76 -20.06 -0.22 -2.08
C ASP A 76 -19.69 1.26 -2.08
N MET A 77 -20.33 2.06 -1.21
CA MET A 77 -19.96 3.46 -0.98
C MET A 77 -18.53 3.59 -0.45
N LEU A 78 -18.13 2.78 0.54
CA LEU A 78 -16.75 2.73 1.03
C LEU A 78 -15.77 2.55 -0.12
N LYS A 79 -16.00 1.53 -0.94
CA LYS A 79 -15.11 1.21 -2.06
C LYS A 79 -15.07 2.38 -3.05
N HIS A 80 -16.22 2.93 -3.41
CA HIS A 80 -16.29 4.03 -4.35
C HIS A 80 -15.54 5.27 -3.86
N LEU A 81 -15.71 5.64 -2.59
CA LEU A 81 -15.18 6.87 -2.00
C LEU A 81 -13.70 6.76 -1.63
N LEU A 82 -13.32 5.69 -0.91
CA LEU A 82 -12.01 5.58 -0.25
C LEU A 82 -11.01 4.68 -0.99
N ILE A 83 -11.46 3.87 -1.96
CA ILE A 83 -10.58 3.00 -2.75
C ILE A 83 -10.45 3.52 -4.18
N ASP A 84 -11.58 3.63 -4.86
CA ASP A 84 -11.61 3.93 -6.29
C ASP A 84 -11.35 5.42 -6.57
N ASN A 85 -11.84 6.33 -5.72
CA ASN A 85 -11.79 7.79 -5.94
C ASN A 85 -11.30 8.57 -4.69
N SER A 86 -10.35 8.00 -3.94
CA SER A 86 -9.80 8.60 -2.71
C SER A 86 -9.28 10.03 -2.92
N GLU A 87 -8.60 10.28 -4.03
CA GLU A 87 -8.07 11.62 -4.38
C GLU A 87 -9.15 12.71 -4.42
N THR A 88 -10.40 12.34 -4.70
CA THR A 88 -11.52 13.28 -4.83
C THR A 88 -12.33 13.39 -3.54
N TYR A 89 -12.54 12.28 -2.82
CA TYR A 89 -13.50 12.23 -1.72
C TYR A 89 -12.88 12.10 -0.33
N LEU A 90 -11.55 12.02 -0.19
CA LEU A 90 -10.89 11.76 1.10
C LEU A 90 -11.34 12.73 2.20
N ASP A 91 -11.28 14.03 1.94
CA ASP A 91 -11.61 15.05 2.95
C ASP A 91 -13.08 14.96 3.36
N ALA A 92 -13.99 14.87 2.39
CA ALA A 92 -15.42 14.75 2.65
C ALA A 92 -15.78 13.44 3.38
N ALA A 93 -15.10 12.34 3.06
CA ALA A 93 -15.28 11.07 3.75
C ALA A 93 -14.71 11.10 5.18
N ALA A 94 -13.60 11.81 5.41
CA ALA A 94 -13.03 12.02 6.74
C ALA A 94 -13.99 12.82 7.63
N GLU A 95 -14.51 13.95 7.12
CA GLU A 95 -15.52 14.76 7.81
C GLU A 95 -16.79 13.93 8.11
N TYR A 96 -17.29 13.21 7.11
CA TYR A 96 -18.46 12.33 7.27
C TYR A 96 -18.27 11.30 8.39
N LEU A 97 -17.12 10.62 8.41
CA LEU A 97 -16.81 9.65 9.45
C LEU A 97 -16.62 10.31 10.81
N GLU A 98 -15.99 11.49 10.91
CA GLU A 98 -15.84 12.20 12.19
C GLU A 98 -17.20 12.48 12.86
N LEU A 99 -18.24 12.79 12.07
CA LEU A 99 -19.58 13.04 12.60
C LEU A 99 -20.35 11.76 13.00
N LEU A 100 -20.10 10.64 12.32
CA LEU A 100 -20.95 9.45 12.43
C LEU A 100 -20.29 8.24 13.09
N LEU A 101 -18.97 8.27 13.28
CA LEU A 101 -18.26 7.14 13.88
C LEU A 101 -18.80 6.89 15.30
N PRO A 102 -19.29 5.67 15.60
CA PRO A 102 -19.72 5.33 16.95
C PRO A 102 -18.54 5.46 17.91
N LYS A 103 -18.79 6.02 19.09
CA LYS A 103 -17.75 6.26 20.10
C LYS A 103 -17.02 4.98 20.48
N GLU A 104 -17.75 3.86 20.49
CA GLU A 104 -17.26 2.53 20.82
C GLU A 104 -16.08 2.10 19.93
N VAL A 105 -15.99 2.59 18.69
CA VAL A 105 -14.88 2.28 17.77
C VAL A 105 -13.53 2.75 18.32
N LEU A 106 -13.51 3.91 19.00
CA LEU A 106 -12.29 4.56 19.49
C LEU A 106 -12.16 4.59 21.02
N GLU A 107 -13.27 4.51 21.75
CA GLU A 107 -13.30 4.61 23.21
C GLU A 107 -13.31 3.25 23.92
N GLU A 108 -13.61 2.14 23.23
CA GLU A 108 -13.44 0.81 23.80
C GLU A 108 -11.96 0.40 23.86
N ASN A 109 -11.61 -0.43 24.85
CA ASN A 109 -10.26 -1.00 24.94
C ASN A 109 -9.94 -1.84 23.69
N PRO A 110 -8.66 -1.95 23.31
CA PRO A 110 -8.21 -2.84 22.25
C PRO A 110 -8.71 -4.28 22.45
N GLN A 111 -9.29 -4.86 21.40
CA GLN A 111 -9.75 -6.25 21.39
C GLN A 111 -9.01 -7.04 20.31
N ASN A 112 -8.98 -8.36 20.48
CA ASN A 112 -8.57 -9.30 19.44
C ASN A 112 -9.83 -9.90 18.80
N ILE A 113 -10.35 -9.22 17.77
CA ILE A 113 -11.55 -9.62 17.04
C ILE A 113 -11.11 -10.33 15.75
N PRO A 114 -11.25 -11.65 15.64
CA PRO A 114 -10.88 -12.39 14.44
C PRO A 114 -11.92 -12.22 13.31
N GLU A 115 -11.48 -12.45 12.07
CA GLU A 115 -12.31 -12.25 10.86
C GLU A 115 -13.60 -13.08 10.85
N ASP A 116 -13.58 -14.28 11.43
CA ASP A 116 -14.73 -15.19 11.51
C ASP A 116 -15.83 -14.69 12.46
N LYS A 117 -15.54 -13.70 13.29
CA LYS A 117 -16.49 -13.05 14.21
C LYS A 117 -17.01 -11.70 13.69
N LEU A 118 -16.68 -11.34 12.46
CA LEU A 118 -17.16 -10.11 11.85
C LEU A 118 -18.67 -10.13 11.65
N THR A 119 -19.30 -9.02 12.02
CA THR A 119 -20.73 -8.77 11.88
C THR A 119 -20.95 -7.37 11.31
N PRO A 120 -22.16 -7.03 10.83
CA PRO A 120 -22.45 -5.68 10.34
C PRO A 120 -22.15 -4.54 11.34
N LEU A 121 -22.08 -4.82 12.65
CA LEU A 121 -21.71 -3.84 13.68
C LEU A 121 -20.25 -3.35 13.56
N HIS A 122 -19.41 -4.07 12.83
CA HIS A 122 -17.99 -3.75 12.61
C HIS A 122 -17.74 -2.98 11.31
N LYS A 123 -18.79 -2.69 10.52
CA LYS A 123 -18.65 -1.84 9.32
C LYS A 123 -17.98 -0.48 9.62
N PRO A 124 -18.29 0.23 10.73
CA PRO A 124 -17.61 1.49 11.05
C PRO A 124 -16.09 1.34 11.23
N ASP A 125 -15.63 0.25 11.85
CA ASP A 125 -14.20 -0.03 11.98
C ASP A 125 -13.55 -0.26 10.62
N ILE A 126 -14.22 -1.02 9.75
CA ILE A 126 -13.73 -1.28 8.39
C ILE A 126 -13.64 0.03 7.60
N TRP A 127 -14.65 0.91 7.69
CA TRP A 127 -14.59 2.24 7.11
C TRP A 127 -13.40 3.05 7.62
N LEU A 128 -13.14 3.03 8.92
CA LEU A 128 -11.99 3.70 9.51
C LEU A 128 -10.66 3.13 9.01
N VAL A 129 -10.53 1.80 8.89
CA VAL A 129 -9.34 1.15 8.27
C VAL A 129 -9.09 1.68 6.86
N TYR A 130 -10.14 1.74 6.03
CA TYR A 130 -10.00 2.22 4.66
C TYR A 130 -9.78 3.73 4.57
N LEU A 131 -10.29 4.51 5.51
CA LEU A 131 -9.94 5.93 5.64
C LEU A 131 -8.45 6.10 5.90
N LEU A 132 -7.89 5.36 6.87
CA LEU A 132 -6.46 5.40 7.17
C LEU A 132 -5.60 4.95 5.97
N LYS A 133 -6.01 3.90 5.25
CA LYS A 133 -5.35 3.48 4.00
C LYS A 133 -5.38 4.56 2.92
N ALA A 134 -6.52 5.22 2.74
CA ALA A 134 -6.67 6.33 1.80
C ALA A 134 -5.81 7.53 2.21
N MET A 135 -5.80 7.91 3.50
CA MET A 135 -4.91 8.95 4.03
C MET A 135 -3.43 8.67 3.75
N ARG A 136 -2.97 7.42 3.98
CA ARG A 136 -1.60 7.05 3.64
C ARG A 136 -1.32 7.16 2.13
N LYS A 137 -2.22 6.62 1.30
CA LYS A 137 -2.10 6.66 -0.17
C LYS A 137 -1.97 8.10 -0.69
N GLU A 138 -2.83 8.98 -0.20
CA GLU A 138 -2.86 10.41 -0.60
C GLU A 138 -1.91 11.29 0.24
N LYS A 139 -1.03 10.69 1.06
CA LYS A 139 -0.03 11.37 1.90
C LYS A 139 -0.63 12.44 2.85
N ARG A 140 -1.85 12.20 3.34
CA ARG A 140 -2.53 13.05 4.32
C ARG A 140 -2.10 12.68 5.74
N TYR A 141 -1.61 13.66 6.49
CA TYR A 141 -1.17 13.48 7.89
C TYR A 141 -2.20 14.04 8.86
N GLU A 142 -2.77 13.18 9.72
CA GLU A 142 -3.75 13.53 10.75
C GLU A 142 -3.34 12.92 12.10
N GLU A 143 -2.32 13.49 12.75
CA GLU A 143 -1.69 12.92 13.95
C GLU A 143 -2.69 12.59 15.07
N SER A 144 -3.62 13.51 15.35
CA SER A 144 -4.63 13.34 16.40
C SER A 144 -5.50 12.11 16.17
N LEU A 145 -5.95 11.92 14.92
CA LEU A 145 -6.72 10.74 14.53
C LEU A 145 -5.87 9.47 14.63
N PHE A 146 -4.63 9.49 14.13
CA PHE A 146 -3.76 8.33 14.18
C PHE A 146 -3.46 7.90 15.61
N ILE A 147 -3.17 8.85 16.50
CA ILE A 147 -2.97 8.58 17.93
C ILE A 147 -4.21 7.93 18.55
N LYS A 148 -5.42 8.46 18.30
CA LYS A 148 -6.67 7.86 18.79
C LYS A 148 -6.86 6.44 18.27
N CYS A 149 -6.53 6.20 17.01
CA CYS A 149 -6.70 4.90 16.36
C CYS A 149 -5.71 3.84 16.88
N LEU A 150 -4.59 4.21 17.51
CA LEU A 150 -3.65 3.25 18.12
C LEU A 150 -4.29 2.40 19.22
N THR A 151 -5.37 2.87 19.84
CA THR A 151 -6.09 2.16 20.89
C THR A 151 -7.51 1.78 20.49
N GLY A 152 -7.86 1.90 19.20
CA GLY A 152 -9.18 1.53 18.70
C GLY A 152 -9.49 0.06 18.93
N ARG A 153 -10.78 -0.28 19.07
CA ARG A 153 -11.20 -1.65 19.42
C ARG A 153 -10.72 -2.71 18.43
N PHE A 154 -10.63 -2.37 17.15
CA PHE A 154 -10.40 -3.32 16.05
C PHE A 154 -8.91 -3.43 15.67
N PRO A 155 -8.33 -4.65 15.56
CA PRO A 155 -6.89 -4.85 15.28
C PRO A 155 -6.38 -4.15 14.02
N ASP A 156 -7.15 -4.17 12.94
CA ASP A 156 -6.75 -3.58 11.67
C ASP A 156 -6.68 -2.05 11.74
N VAL A 157 -7.52 -1.41 12.57
CA VAL A 157 -7.48 0.04 12.81
C VAL A 157 -6.16 0.41 13.46
N ARG A 158 -5.77 -0.31 14.53
CA ARG A 158 -4.50 -0.07 15.24
C ARG A 158 -3.30 -0.33 14.36
N THR A 159 -3.36 -1.40 13.56
CA THR A 159 -2.33 -1.73 12.57
C THR A 159 -2.15 -0.63 11.54
N GLU A 160 -3.24 -0.13 10.96
CA GLU A 160 -3.15 0.94 9.96
C GLU A 160 -2.74 2.28 10.57
N ALA A 161 -3.17 2.59 11.80
CA ALA A 161 -2.73 3.79 12.51
C ALA A 161 -1.22 3.80 12.73
N ALA A 162 -0.65 2.67 13.17
CA ALA A 162 0.79 2.49 13.31
C ALA A 162 1.52 2.67 11.98
N ARG A 163 0.97 2.16 10.87
CA ARG A 163 1.53 2.36 9.52
C ARG A 163 1.50 3.82 9.10
N CYS A 164 0.40 4.54 9.34
CA CYS A 164 0.28 5.97 9.04
C CYS A 164 1.30 6.80 9.82
N LEU A 165 1.43 6.57 11.14
CA LEU A 165 2.44 7.25 11.96
C LEU A 165 3.84 6.94 11.45
N ARG A 166 4.15 5.66 11.19
CA ARG A 166 5.47 5.25 10.69
C ARG A 166 5.83 5.94 9.36
N ALA A 167 4.88 6.08 8.44
CA ALA A 167 5.10 6.77 7.16
C ALA A 167 5.42 8.27 7.32
N ALA A 168 4.98 8.87 8.44
CA ALA A 168 5.16 10.29 8.74
C ALA A 168 6.09 10.54 9.93
N TYR A 169 7.10 9.68 10.13
CA TYR A 169 8.03 9.74 11.26
C TYR A 169 8.66 11.13 11.48
N ALA A 170 9.05 11.81 10.39
CA ALA A 170 9.65 13.14 10.45
C ALA A 170 8.69 14.25 10.95
N GLN A 171 7.39 13.97 10.99
CA GLN A 171 6.34 14.93 11.36
C GLN A 171 5.80 14.70 12.78
N TRP A 172 6.34 13.74 13.52
CA TRP A 172 5.86 13.40 14.86
C TRP A 172 6.00 14.56 15.84
N SER A 173 4.90 14.88 16.52
CA SER A 173 4.94 15.73 17.70
C SER A 173 5.38 14.95 18.94
N ILE A 174 5.58 15.70 20.03
CA ILE A 174 5.85 15.15 21.36
C ILE A 174 4.77 14.18 21.86
N ASN A 175 3.56 14.21 21.30
CA ASN A 175 2.43 13.39 21.72
C ASN A 175 2.49 11.94 21.20
N VAL A 176 3.24 11.69 20.13
CA VAL A 176 3.27 10.37 19.48
C VAL A 176 3.98 9.33 20.35
N LEU A 177 5.12 9.65 20.96
CA LEU A 177 5.88 8.68 21.77
C LEU A 177 5.13 8.23 23.03
N PRO A 178 4.51 9.13 23.84
CA PRO A 178 3.65 8.72 24.94
C PRO A 178 2.48 7.83 24.47
N ALA A 179 1.84 8.18 23.35
CA ALA A 179 0.74 7.41 22.80
C ALA A 179 1.15 5.99 22.38
N LEU A 180 2.28 5.85 21.69
CA LEU A 180 2.83 4.55 21.29
C LEU A 180 3.18 3.69 22.51
N LYS A 181 3.79 4.26 23.54
CA LYS A 181 4.09 3.56 24.80
C LYS A 181 2.83 3.05 25.49
N TYR A 182 1.80 3.91 25.56
CA TYR A 182 0.52 3.55 26.16
C TYR A 182 -0.16 2.43 25.37
N ALA A 183 -0.28 2.59 24.05
CA ALA A 183 -0.89 1.59 23.17
C ALA A 183 -0.18 0.24 23.24
N CYS A 184 1.16 0.24 23.27
CA CYS A 184 1.96 -0.96 23.42
C CYS A 184 1.66 -1.71 24.73
N ALA A 185 1.46 -1.00 25.84
CA ALA A 185 1.24 -1.62 27.15
C ALA A 185 -0.12 -2.32 27.29
N ILE A 186 -1.11 -1.96 26.45
CA ILE A 186 -2.48 -2.47 26.53
C ILE A 186 -2.87 -3.34 25.34
N GLU A 187 -1.95 -3.59 24.39
CA GLU A 187 -2.25 -4.30 23.15
C GLU A 187 -2.45 -5.80 23.38
N PRO A 188 -3.63 -6.37 23.06
CA PRO A 188 -3.89 -7.80 23.22
C PRO A 188 -3.25 -8.68 22.13
N VAL A 189 -2.88 -8.11 20.97
CA VAL A 189 -2.33 -8.87 19.84
C VAL A 189 -0.82 -8.70 19.77
N LYS A 190 -0.06 -9.75 20.10
CA LYS A 190 1.41 -9.73 20.18
C LYS A 190 2.09 -9.19 18.91
N ALA A 191 1.60 -9.55 17.72
CA ALA A 191 2.16 -9.05 16.47
C ALA A 191 2.03 -7.52 16.28
N ILE A 192 0.98 -6.91 16.84
CA ILE A 192 0.78 -5.46 16.84
C ILE A 192 1.67 -4.82 17.91
N GLU A 193 1.74 -5.41 19.10
CA GLU A 193 2.62 -4.99 20.19
C GLU A 193 4.08 -4.93 19.70
N ASP A 194 4.59 -6.01 19.11
CA ASP A 194 5.95 -6.08 18.55
C ASP A 194 6.18 -5.05 17.43
N ARG A 195 5.13 -4.61 16.72
CA ARG A 195 5.21 -3.53 15.74
C ARG A 195 5.38 -2.17 16.43
N LEU A 196 4.62 -1.91 17.49
CA LEU A 196 4.71 -0.68 18.27
C LEU A 196 6.05 -0.57 19.01
N GLU A 197 6.53 -1.67 19.60
CA GLU A 197 7.86 -1.73 20.24
C GLU A 197 8.97 -1.37 19.25
N ARG A 198 8.96 -1.96 18.05
CA ARG A 198 9.92 -1.63 16.99
C ARG A 198 9.87 -0.15 16.60
N MET A 199 8.71 0.49 16.63
CA MET A 199 8.60 1.93 16.38
C MET A 199 9.21 2.76 17.51
N LEU A 200 9.07 2.32 18.76
CA LEU A 200 9.67 2.98 19.93
C LEU A 200 11.19 2.83 19.96
N ASP A 201 11.73 1.67 19.61
CA ASP A 201 13.17 1.45 19.53
C ASP A 201 13.81 2.30 18.42
N ARG A 202 13.16 2.36 17.25
CA ARG A 202 13.56 3.28 16.17
C ARG A 202 13.53 4.75 16.56
N ALA A 203 12.66 5.13 17.50
CA ALA A 203 12.61 6.50 18.00
C ALA A 203 13.72 6.84 19.00
N ARG A 204 14.35 5.83 19.59
CA ARG A 204 15.49 6.00 20.51
C ARG A 204 16.81 6.14 19.75
N ASP A 205 16.93 5.47 18.61
CA ASP A 205 18.07 5.62 17.71
C ASP A 205 17.89 6.88 16.85
N ASN A 206 18.41 8.00 17.36
CA ASN A 206 18.47 9.28 16.64
C ASN A 206 19.11 9.12 15.25
N GLY A 207 18.28 9.04 14.21
CA GLY A 207 18.66 9.25 12.82
C GLY A 207 18.91 7.97 12.03
N MET A 208 17.92 7.59 11.21
CA MET A 208 18.16 6.71 10.07
C MET A 208 19.18 7.39 9.14
N GLU A 209 20.31 6.74 8.86
CA GLU A 209 21.36 7.31 8.01
C GLU A 209 20.90 7.26 6.54
N LYS A 210 20.50 8.42 6.01
CA LYS A 210 20.25 8.60 4.57
C LYS A 210 21.59 8.61 3.84
N ARG A 211 22.01 7.46 3.31
CA ARG A 211 23.25 7.32 2.52
C ARG A 211 22.91 7.14 1.05
N TYR A 212 23.34 8.10 0.24
CA TYR A 212 23.31 8.04 -1.22
C TYR A 212 24.72 7.89 -1.77
N LEU A 213 24.88 7.07 -2.81
CA LEU A 213 26.14 6.88 -3.53
C LEU A 213 25.93 7.20 -5.01
N ASP A 214 26.94 7.76 -5.67
CA ASP A 214 26.93 7.84 -7.13
C ASP A 214 27.13 6.44 -7.71
N VAL A 215 26.10 5.93 -8.40
CA VAL A 215 26.06 4.59 -8.97
C VAL A 215 26.12 4.57 -10.49
N SER A 216 26.42 5.70 -11.13
CA SER A 216 26.43 5.84 -12.59
C SER A 216 27.28 4.78 -13.30
N GLN A 217 28.40 4.38 -12.69
CA GLN A 217 29.31 3.35 -13.21
C GLN A 217 28.85 1.90 -12.97
N PHE A 218 27.87 1.68 -12.09
CA PHE A 218 27.34 0.36 -11.72
C PHE A 218 25.98 0.06 -12.34
N LEU A 219 25.42 0.99 -13.13
CA LEU A 219 24.17 0.79 -13.84
C LEU A 219 24.33 -0.29 -14.91
N ILE A 220 23.51 -1.33 -14.82
CA ILE A 220 23.45 -2.44 -15.77
C ILE A 220 22.06 -2.48 -16.37
N THR A 221 21.97 -2.56 -17.70
CA THR A 221 20.70 -2.80 -18.40
C THR A 221 20.50 -4.31 -18.54
N PRO A 222 19.42 -4.89 -17.98
CA PRO A 222 19.16 -6.31 -18.06
C PRO A 222 19.06 -6.82 -19.51
N SER A 223 19.70 -7.94 -19.79
CA SER A 223 19.60 -8.68 -21.06
C SER A 223 18.82 -9.99 -20.89
N LYS A 224 18.29 -10.53 -22.00
CA LYS A 224 17.58 -11.82 -22.01
C LYS A 224 18.51 -13.01 -21.79
N SER A 225 19.82 -12.83 -21.98
CA SER A 225 20.88 -13.81 -21.75
C SER A 225 21.37 -13.85 -20.29
N ASP A 226 20.89 -12.95 -19.43
CA ASP A 226 21.36 -12.84 -18.05
C ASP A 226 20.97 -14.05 -17.21
N VAL A 227 21.92 -14.55 -16.41
CA VAL A 227 21.78 -15.81 -15.67
C VAL A 227 21.56 -15.51 -14.18
N PRO A 228 20.49 -16.02 -13.54
CA PRO A 228 20.31 -15.92 -12.10
C PRO A 228 21.29 -16.84 -11.37
N ILE A 229 21.94 -16.32 -10.32
CA ILE A 229 22.95 -17.05 -9.55
C ILE A 229 22.60 -17.23 -8.08
N LEU A 230 21.81 -16.33 -7.49
CA LEU A 230 21.43 -16.40 -6.07
C LEU A 230 20.09 -15.70 -5.85
N ASN A 231 19.22 -16.30 -5.03
CA ASN A 231 18.08 -15.62 -4.42
C ASN A 231 18.40 -15.45 -2.93
N THR A 232 18.27 -14.24 -2.42
CA THR A 232 18.64 -13.92 -1.03
C THR A 232 17.80 -12.76 -0.51
N GLN A 233 17.84 -12.52 0.80
CA GLN A 233 17.28 -11.34 1.44
C GLN A 233 18.36 -10.29 1.68
N ILE A 234 18.01 -9.01 1.55
CA ILE A 234 18.94 -7.93 1.89
C ILE A 234 19.14 -7.91 3.42
N ALA A 235 20.38 -8.06 3.87
CA ALA A 235 20.76 -7.88 5.26
C ALA A 235 20.92 -6.38 5.59
N ASP A 236 20.69 -6.04 6.87
CA ASP A 236 20.86 -4.68 7.39
C ASP A 236 19.95 -3.62 6.74
N ALA A 237 18.86 -4.06 6.09
CA ALA A 237 17.80 -3.17 5.60
C ALA A 237 17.05 -2.45 6.74
N PHE A 238 17.22 -2.94 7.98
CA PHE A 238 16.57 -2.42 9.19
C PHE A 238 17.13 -1.07 9.67
N HIS A 239 18.35 -0.71 9.27
CA HIS A 239 19.03 0.52 9.68
C HIS A 239 18.81 1.70 8.73
N ARG A 240 17.97 1.53 7.70
CA ARG A 240 17.76 2.51 6.63
C ARG A 240 16.31 2.94 6.51
N ASP A 241 16.10 4.20 6.16
CA ASP A 241 14.77 4.76 5.99
C ASP A 241 14.13 4.29 4.68
N LEU A 242 13.40 3.17 4.71
CA LEU A 242 12.73 2.64 3.53
C LEU A 242 11.54 3.52 3.06
N THR A 243 11.19 4.59 3.77
CA THR A 243 10.12 5.52 3.33
C THR A 243 10.51 6.34 2.09
N GLU A 244 11.81 6.56 1.85
CA GLU A 244 12.32 7.25 0.65
C GLU A 244 12.11 6.43 -0.64
N VAL A 245 11.97 5.10 -0.52
CA VAL A 245 11.75 4.20 -1.65
C VAL A 245 10.32 3.68 -1.74
N ASP A 246 9.45 4.07 -0.79
CA ASP A 246 8.04 3.72 -0.79
C ASP A 246 7.30 4.44 -1.93
N GLY A 247 6.73 3.66 -2.86
CA GLY A 247 6.13 4.16 -4.10
C GLY A 247 7.12 4.45 -5.24
N VAL A 248 8.42 4.30 -5.01
CA VAL A 248 9.48 4.42 -6.04
C VAL A 248 10.02 3.04 -6.45
N LEU A 249 10.13 2.11 -5.50
CA LEU A 249 10.57 0.74 -5.73
C LEU A 249 9.38 -0.18 -6.04
N ALA A 250 9.45 -0.92 -7.14
CA ALA A 250 8.47 -1.92 -7.54
C ALA A 250 9.12 -3.29 -7.76
N ARG A 251 8.31 -4.35 -7.64
CA ARG A 251 8.75 -5.70 -7.98
C ARG A 251 9.23 -5.74 -9.43
N GLY A 252 10.40 -6.31 -9.65
CA GLY A 252 11.06 -6.36 -10.96
C GLY A 252 12.07 -5.23 -11.19
N ASP A 253 12.17 -4.26 -10.28
CA ASP A 253 13.16 -3.19 -10.39
C ASP A 253 14.59 -3.73 -10.31
N THR A 254 15.47 -3.07 -11.07
CA THR A 254 16.89 -3.36 -11.09
C THR A 254 17.59 -2.59 -9.97
N LEU A 255 18.46 -3.28 -9.25
CA LEU A 255 19.27 -2.77 -8.15
C LEU A 255 20.75 -2.91 -8.49
N CYS A 256 21.57 -1.98 -8.01
CA CYS A 256 23.02 -2.01 -8.20
C CYS A 256 23.68 -2.80 -7.08
N LEU A 257 24.72 -3.55 -7.43
CA LEU A 257 25.59 -4.25 -6.49
C LEU A 257 26.97 -3.60 -6.53
N ILE A 258 27.46 -3.15 -5.37
CA ILE A 258 28.73 -2.44 -5.25
C ILE A 258 29.63 -3.23 -4.33
N ARG A 259 30.82 -3.59 -4.83
CA ARG A 259 31.81 -4.34 -4.07
C ARG A 259 32.57 -3.41 -3.12
N GLU A 260 32.59 -3.73 -1.82
CA GLU A 260 33.39 -3.01 -0.82
C GLU A 260 34.52 -3.91 -0.28
N THR A 261 35.67 -3.95 -0.95
CA THR A 261 36.82 -4.80 -0.56
C THR A 261 37.48 -4.34 0.74
N GLU A 262 37.44 -3.03 1.00
CA GLU A 262 38.03 -2.38 2.19
C GLU A 262 37.07 -2.28 3.38
N ASN A 263 35.92 -2.98 3.33
CA ASN A 263 34.97 -2.95 4.42
C ASN A 263 35.59 -3.59 5.68
N ARG A 264 35.68 -2.81 6.76
CA ARG A 264 36.37 -3.19 8.01
C ARG A 264 35.74 -4.39 8.74
N TYR A 265 34.48 -4.71 8.45
CA TYR A 265 33.74 -5.77 9.13
C TYR A 265 33.67 -7.05 8.32
N ASP A 266 33.57 -6.93 6.99
CA ASP A 266 33.49 -8.06 6.09
C ASP A 266 34.18 -7.74 4.76
N ARG A 267 35.32 -8.39 4.50
CA ARG A 267 36.07 -8.20 3.26
C ARG A 267 35.30 -8.62 2.02
N LEU A 268 34.26 -9.45 2.15
CA LEU A 268 33.41 -9.91 1.04
C LEU A 268 32.13 -9.08 0.90
N ALA A 269 32.03 -7.93 1.58
CA ALA A 269 30.85 -7.09 1.55
C ALA A 269 30.45 -6.65 0.13
N ILE A 270 29.16 -6.79 -0.15
CA ILE A 270 28.51 -6.31 -1.36
C ILE A 270 27.32 -5.47 -0.93
N LEU A 271 27.40 -4.18 -1.23
CA LEU A 271 26.36 -3.21 -0.95
C LEU A 271 25.27 -3.28 -2.02
N VAL A 272 24.01 -3.16 -1.60
CA VAL A 272 22.84 -3.15 -2.49
C VAL A 272 22.24 -1.74 -2.49
N THR A 273 22.04 -1.17 -3.68
CA THR A 273 21.46 0.18 -3.83
C THR A 273 20.39 0.24 -4.92
N THR A 274 19.55 1.27 -4.90
CA THR A 274 18.70 1.62 -6.04
C THR A 274 19.54 2.22 -7.18
N THR A 275 18.95 2.34 -8.38
CA THR A 275 19.57 3.05 -9.52
C THR A 275 19.74 4.54 -9.29
N ALA A 276 18.98 5.13 -8.36
CA ALA A 276 19.16 6.50 -7.88
C ALA A 276 20.25 6.62 -6.81
N GLY A 277 20.94 5.51 -6.47
CA GLY A 277 22.05 5.51 -5.52
C GLY A 277 21.65 5.40 -4.06
N TYR A 278 20.37 5.22 -3.74
CA TYR A 278 19.92 5.03 -2.36
C TYR A 278 20.36 3.66 -1.85
N VAL A 279 21.07 3.63 -0.73
CA VAL A 279 21.55 2.37 -0.17
C VAL A 279 20.40 1.62 0.51
N LEU A 280 20.21 0.35 0.18
CA LEU A 280 19.16 -0.52 0.73
C LEU A 280 19.70 -1.45 1.82
N GLY A 281 20.97 -1.84 1.75
CA GLY A 281 21.58 -2.77 2.70
C GLY A 281 22.73 -3.54 2.06
N TYR A 282 22.98 -4.77 2.52
CA TYR A 282 24.05 -5.64 2.04
C TYR A 282 23.54 -7.02 1.64
N VAL A 283 24.30 -7.71 0.78
CA VAL A 283 24.15 -9.17 0.61
C VAL A 283 24.57 -9.87 1.90
N PRO A 284 23.80 -10.84 2.44
CA PRO A 284 24.12 -11.52 3.68
C PRO A 284 25.51 -12.15 3.67
N ARG A 285 26.24 -12.01 4.77
CA ARG A 285 27.62 -12.51 4.92
C ARG A 285 27.77 -14.02 4.66
N ILE A 286 26.73 -14.80 4.94
CA ILE A 286 26.77 -16.25 4.72
C ILE A 286 26.63 -16.63 3.24
N GLU A 287 26.13 -15.72 2.40
CA GLU A 287 25.83 -15.97 0.98
C GLU A 287 26.65 -15.09 0.02
N ASN A 288 27.42 -14.11 0.52
CA ASN A 288 28.14 -13.15 -0.30
C ASN A 288 29.42 -13.69 -0.97
N SER A 289 29.88 -14.89 -0.60
CA SER A 289 31.16 -15.44 -1.06
C SER A 289 31.22 -15.68 -2.57
N ILE A 290 30.20 -16.33 -3.15
CA ILE A 290 30.10 -16.60 -4.59
C ILE A 290 29.98 -15.29 -5.39
N PRO A 291 29.01 -14.39 -5.11
CA PRO A 291 28.89 -13.15 -5.86
C PRO A 291 30.12 -12.24 -5.70
N ALA A 292 30.78 -12.21 -4.53
CA ALA A 292 31.99 -11.42 -4.33
C ALA A 292 33.13 -11.93 -5.21
N ALA A 293 33.36 -13.24 -5.26
CA ALA A 293 34.39 -13.84 -6.11
C ALA A 293 34.15 -13.58 -7.61
N LEU A 294 32.89 -13.60 -8.06
CA LEU A 294 32.55 -13.27 -9.44
C LEU A 294 32.82 -11.80 -9.78
N MET A 295 32.44 -10.88 -8.89
CA MET A 295 32.72 -9.44 -9.05
C MET A 295 34.23 -9.16 -9.02
N ASP A 296 34.96 -9.78 -8.10
CA ASP A 296 36.42 -9.67 -7.98
C ASP A 296 37.12 -10.27 -9.23
N GLY A 297 36.48 -11.24 -9.89
CA GLY A 297 36.90 -11.81 -11.19
C GLY A 297 36.53 -10.98 -12.42
N GLY A 298 35.85 -9.84 -12.25
CA GLY A 298 35.47 -8.91 -13.32
C GLY A 298 34.12 -9.17 -13.99
N GLU A 299 33.32 -10.12 -13.49
CA GLU A 299 31.95 -10.32 -13.97
C GLU A 299 31.05 -9.15 -13.52
N LYS A 300 30.11 -8.76 -14.36
CA LYS A 300 29.13 -7.70 -14.05
C LYS A 300 27.88 -8.31 -13.43
N LEU A 301 27.57 -7.93 -12.19
CA LEU A 301 26.43 -8.44 -11.45
C LEU A 301 25.45 -7.32 -11.11
N TYR A 302 24.17 -7.65 -11.11
CA TYR A 302 23.10 -6.78 -10.64
C TYR A 302 22.06 -7.60 -9.87
N ALA A 303 21.13 -6.93 -9.19
CA ALA A 303 20.03 -7.59 -8.50
C ALA A 303 18.68 -7.16 -9.08
N VAL A 304 17.71 -8.06 -9.04
CA VAL A 304 16.30 -7.77 -9.36
C VAL A 304 15.49 -7.92 -8.09
N LEU A 305 14.67 -6.92 -7.77
CA LEU A 305 13.78 -6.99 -6.62
C LEU A 305 12.67 -8.03 -6.88
N GLY A 306 12.66 -9.09 -6.08
CA GLY A 306 11.69 -10.18 -6.17
C GLY A 306 10.44 -9.94 -5.34
N TYR A 307 10.64 -9.57 -4.07
CA TYR A 307 9.58 -9.27 -3.11
C TYR A 307 10.06 -8.16 -2.19
N PHE A 308 9.15 -7.27 -1.80
CA PHE A 308 9.44 -6.24 -0.81
C PHE A 308 8.28 -6.14 0.18
N ASP A 309 8.60 -6.28 1.46
CA ASP A 309 7.72 -6.00 2.58
C ASP A 309 8.42 -4.99 3.50
N ILE A 310 8.03 -3.73 3.36
CA ILE A 310 8.53 -2.62 4.18
C ILE A 310 8.16 -2.82 5.66
N GLU A 311 7.07 -3.54 5.96
CA GLU A 311 6.60 -3.78 7.32
C GLU A 311 7.51 -4.72 8.09
N GLN A 312 8.00 -5.76 7.42
CA GLN A 312 8.98 -6.72 7.94
C GLN A 312 10.42 -6.28 7.66
N SER A 313 10.63 -5.19 6.88
CA SER A 313 11.93 -4.79 6.32
C SER A 313 12.60 -5.96 5.59
N ALA A 314 11.78 -6.80 4.96
CA ALA A 314 12.22 -7.96 4.21
C ALA A 314 12.23 -7.59 2.72
N LEU A 315 13.42 -7.52 2.13
CA LEU A 315 13.58 -7.33 0.70
C LEU A 315 14.24 -8.58 0.14
N GLU A 316 13.52 -9.32 -0.71
CA GLU A 316 14.08 -10.44 -1.46
C GLU A 316 14.59 -9.95 -2.80
N ILE A 317 15.83 -10.33 -3.10
CA ILE A 317 16.50 -10.00 -4.35
C ILE A 317 16.98 -11.27 -5.05
N GLN A 318 16.97 -11.22 -6.37
CA GLN A 318 17.61 -12.21 -7.22
C GLN A 318 18.85 -11.58 -7.86
N ILE A 319 20.03 -12.08 -7.50
CA ILE A 319 21.30 -11.67 -8.09
C ILE A 319 21.48 -12.37 -9.43
N ARG A 320 21.87 -11.60 -10.45
CA ARG A 320 22.10 -12.07 -11.82
C ARG A 320 23.46 -11.63 -12.32
N VAL A 321 24.07 -12.49 -13.13
CA VAL A 321 25.27 -12.16 -13.90
C VAL A 321 24.82 -11.66 -15.26
N HIS A 322 25.29 -10.47 -15.63
CA HIS A 322 25.01 -9.85 -16.91
C HIS A 322 25.85 -10.50 -18.01
N LYS A 323 25.18 -10.91 -19.09
CA LYS A 323 25.82 -11.44 -20.30
C LYS A 323 25.51 -10.48 -21.46
N PRO A 324 26.51 -9.73 -21.95
CA PRO A 324 26.34 -8.67 -22.95
C PRO A 324 25.84 -9.19 -24.30
#